data_AF-A0A9X1YE10-F1
#
_entry.id   AF-A0A9X1YE10-F1
#
_cell.length_a   1.000
_cell.length_b   1.000
_cell.length_c   1.000
_cell.angle_alpha   90.00
_cell.angle_beta   90.00
_cell.angle_gamma   90.00
#
_symmetry.space_group_name_H-M   'P 1'
#
loop_
_entity.id
_entity.type
_entity.pdbx_description
1 polymer ?
#
loop_
_entity_poly.entity_id
_entity_poly.type
_entity_poly.pdbx_seq_one_letter_code
_entity_poly.pdbx_strand_id
1 'polypeptide(L)'
;MSEGPDALPVVTKSEAAATDPMAAAHAAPRCGARCRDGHACLGPGMRNGRCRMHGGKSTGARTAAGLERCRSAPRKHGARDAKARAQAKLRGEARATLRELEKMLAGGGD
;
A
#
# COMPACT_ATOMS: atom_id res chain seq x y z
N MET A 1 -25.73 -47.92 -36.19
CA MET A 1 -24.56 -47.79 -35.30
C MET A 1 -23.55 -46.97 -36.09
N SER A 2 -23.25 -45.71 -35.82
CA SER A 2 -23.05 -45.04 -34.53
C SER A 2 -22.97 -43.54 -34.81
N GLU A 3 -23.89 -42.74 -34.24
CA GLU A 3 -23.70 -41.30 -34.15
C GLU A 3 -22.67 -41.03 -33.04
N GLY A 4 -21.52 -40.46 -33.40
CA GLY A 4 -20.43 -40.16 -32.47
C GLY A 4 -20.69 -38.86 -31.70
N PRO A 5 -20.48 -38.82 -30.37
CA PRO A 5 -20.67 -37.60 -29.60
C PRO A 5 -19.38 -36.78 -29.57
N ASP A 6 -19.24 -35.82 -30.48
CA ASP A 6 -18.19 -34.80 -30.41
C ASP A 6 -18.78 -33.39 -30.54
N ALA A 7 -19.88 -33.17 -29.80
CA ALA A 7 -20.42 -31.83 -29.60
C ALA A 7 -19.54 -31.11 -28.56
N LEU A 8 -18.60 -30.30 -29.03
CA LEU A 8 -17.93 -29.31 -28.20
C LEU A 8 -19.01 -28.46 -27.49
N PRO A 9 -18.91 -28.22 -26.17
CA PRO A 9 -19.94 -27.48 -25.46
C PRO A 9 -20.03 -26.06 -26.02
N VAL A 10 -21.20 -25.71 -26.56
CA VAL A 10 -21.50 -24.33 -26.94
C VAL A 10 -21.65 -23.55 -25.63
N VAL A 11 -20.56 -22.92 -25.17
CA VAL A 11 -20.63 -22.03 -24.00
C VAL A 11 -21.44 -20.80 -24.41
N THR A 12 -22.46 -20.48 -23.63
CA THR A 12 -23.25 -19.27 -23.87
C THR A 12 -22.36 -18.03 -23.65
N LYS A 13 -22.66 -16.92 -24.33
CA LYS A 13 -21.89 -15.67 -24.19
C LYS A 13 -21.80 -15.19 -22.72
N SER A 14 -22.78 -15.54 -21.89
CA SER A 14 -22.80 -15.34 -20.44
C SER A 14 -21.82 -16.24 -19.67
N GLU A 15 -21.64 -17.49 -20.08
CA GLU A 15 -20.70 -18.44 -19.45
C GLU A 15 -19.24 -18.18 -19.89
N ALA A 16 -19.04 -17.74 -21.13
CA ALA A 16 -17.72 -17.32 -21.63
C ALA A 16 -17.22 -16.03 -20.94
N ALA A 17 -18.11 -15.08 -20.63
CA ALA A 17 -17.75 -13.85 -19.90
C ALA A 17 -17.29 -14.12 -18.45
N ALA A 18 -17.75 -15.22 -17.82
CA ALA A 18 -17.31 -15.64 -16.50
C ALA A 18 -15.92 -16.32 -16.50
N THR A 19 -15.46 -16.77 -17.68
CA THR A 19 -14.18 -17.50 -17.84
C THR A 19 -13.13 -16.74 -18.66
N ASP A 20 -13.49 -15.60 -19.29
CA ASP A 20 -12.54 -14.73 -19.99
C ASP A 20 -11.67 -13.92 -18.99
N PRO A 21 -10.35 -14.18 -18.92
CA PRO A 21 -9.46 -13.44 -18.02
C PRO A 21 -9.39 -11.95 -18.34
N MET A 22 -9.66 -11.52 -19.57
CA MET A 22 -9.70 -10.10 -19.90
C MET A 22 -10.94 -9.40 -19.39
N ALA A 23 -12.13 -9.99 -19.57
CA ALA A 23 -13.36 -9.45 -19.02
C ALA A 23 -13.26 -9.27 -17.49
N ALA A 24 -12.74 -10.28 -16.79
CA ALA A 24 -12.48 -10.21 -15.35
C ALA A 24 -11.48 -9.10 -14.98
N ALA A 25 -10.41 -8.93 -15.76
CA ALA A 25 -9.43 -7.87 -15.55
C ALA A 25 -10.01 -6.46 -15.77
N HIS A 26 -10.95 -6.28 -16.70
CA HIS A 26 -11.62 -4.99 -16.93
C HIS A 26 -12.63 -4.66 -15.82
N ALA A 27 -13.35 -5.65 -15.29
CA ALA A 27 -14.29 -5.46 -14.19
C ALA A 27 -13.61 -5.19 -12.84
N ALA A 28 -12.35 -5.60 -12.65
CA ALA A 28 -11.64 -5.45 -11.39
C ALA A 28 -11.46 -3.96 -10.99
N PRO A 29 -11.46 -3.64 -9.67
CA PRO A 29 -11.10 -2.30 -9.20
C PRO A 29 -9.66 -1.96 -9.61
N ARG A 30 -9.36 -0.69 -9.84
CA ARG A 30 -8.01 -0.25 -10.22
C ARG A 30 -7.10 -0.22 -8.99
N CYS A 31 -5.82 -0.57 -9.19
CA CYS A 31 -4.84 -0.65 -8.12
C CYS A 31 -4.61 0.67 -7.35
N GLY A 32 -4.55 1.80 -8.05
CA GLY A 32 -4.38 3.13 -7.45
C GLY A 32 -3.08 3.37 -6.67
N ALA A 33 -2.07 2.48 -6.77
CA ALA A 33 -0.77 2.71 -6.15
C ALA A 33 -0.01 3.78 -6.95
N ARG A 34 0.78 4.63 -6.28
CA ARG A 34 1.57 5.66 -6.97
C ARG A 34 2.70 5.01 -7.76
N CYS A 35 2.66 5.19 -9.09
CA CYS A 35 3.72 4.78 -10.00
C CYS A 35 4.94 5.71 -9.87
N ARG A 36 6.08 5.29 -10.44
CA ARG A 36 7.36 6.01 -10.33
C ARG A 36 7.29 7.44 -10.90
N ASP A 37 6.56 7.59 -11.98
CA ASP A 37 6.25 8.82 -12.71
C ASP A 37 5.09 9.62 -12.10
N GLY A 38 4.54 9.17 -10.97
CA GLY A 38 3.61 9.95 -10.14
C GLY A 38 2.12 9.72 -10.41
N HIS A 39 1.74 9.07 -11.51
CA HIS A 39 0.35 8.73 -11.77
C HIS A 39 -0.13 7.55 -10.89
N ALA A 40 -1.46 7.35 -10.82
CA ALA A 40 -2.07 6.23 -10.10
C ALA A 40 -2.14 4.98 -10.97
N CYS A 41 -1.73 3.82 -10.44
CA CYS A 41 -1.68 2.57 -11.20
C CYS A 41 -3.07 2.11 -11.68
N LEU A 42 -3.20 1.92 -12.99
CA LEU A 42 -4.43 1.46 -13.67
C LEU A 42 -4.54 -0.06 -13.82
N GLY A 43 -3.55 -0.81 -13.31
CA GLY A 43 -3.56 -2.27 -13.35
C GLY A 43 -4.74 -2.84 -12.54
N PRO A 44 -5.28 -4.00 -12.94
CA PRO A 44 -6.37 -4.66 -12.22
C PRO A 44 -5.92 -5.02 -10.80
N GLY A 45 -6.68 -4.57 -9.82
CA GLY A 45 -6.50 -4.86 -8.41
C GLY A 45 -6.87 -6.32 -8.11
N MET A 46 -6.06 -6.97 -7.27
CA MET A 46 -6.37 -8.28 -6.71
C MET A 46 -7.27 -8.12 -5.48
N ARG A 47 -7.58 -9.22 -4.76
CA ARG A 47 -8.42 -9.21 -3.55
C ARG A 47 -7.99 -8.19 -2.49
N ASN A 48 -6.69 -7.86 -2.40
CA ASN A 48 -6.17 -6.85 -1.47
C ASN A 48 -6.21 -5.40 -1.99
N GLY A 49 -6.81 -5.17 -3.17
CA GLY A 49 -6.92 -3.86 -3.81
C GLY A 49 -5.69 -3.39 -4.58
N ARG A 50 -4.58 -4.15 -4.59
CA ARG A 50 -3.36 -3.81 -5.34
C ARG A 50 -3.13 -4.77 -6.50
N CYS A 51 -2.52 -4.29 -7.59
CA CYS A 51 -2.17 -5.14 -8.72
C CYS A 51 -0.98 -6.04 -8.39
N ARG A 52 -0.75 -7.06 -9.22
CA ARG A 52 0.38 -7.99 -9.11
C ARG A 52 1.72 -7.30 -8.86
N MET A 53 1.98 -6.16 -9.51
CA MET A 53 3.24 -5.41 -9.43
C MET A 53 3.36 -4.55 -8.16
N HIS A 54 2.24 -4.10 -7.60
CA HIS A 54 2.21 -3.23 -6.41
C HIS A 54 1.82 -3.99 -5.13
N GLY A 55 2.20 -5.27 -5.05
CA GLY A 55 1.98 -6.10 -3.87
C GLY A 55 0.65 -6.83 -3.83
N GLY A 56 -0.06 -6.94 -4.95
CA GLY A 56 -1.32 -7.71 -5.06
C GLY A 56 -1.19 -9.18 -4.63
N LYS A 57 -0.02 -9.76 -4.87
CA LYS A 57 0.33 -11.13 -4.43
C LYS A 57 0.76 -11.22 -2.96
N SER A 58 1.00 -10.09 -2.30
CA SER A 58 1.39 -10.09 -0.89
C SER A 58 0.20 -10.45 -0.02
N THR A 59 0.41 -11.44 0.84
CA THR A 59 -0.58 -11.94 1.78
C THR A 59 -0.43 -11.34 3.17
N GLY A 60 0.63 -10.54 3.40
CA GLY A 60 1.00 -10.04 4.71
C GLY A 60 1.50 -11.13 5.67
N ALA A 61 1.92 -10.73 6.86
CA ALA A 61 2.20 -11.69 7.93
C ALA A 61 0.88 -12.23 8.49
N ARG A 62 0.72 -13.55 8.45
CA ARG A 62 -0.51 -14.25 8.91
C ARG A 62 -0.39 -14.84 10.31
N THR A 63 0.82 -14.94 10.85
CA THR A 63 1.08 -15.53 12.17
C THR A 63 1.39 -14.44 13.19
N ALA A 64 1.08 -14.70 14.47
CA ALA A 64 1.39 -13.77 15.56
C ALA A 64 2.89 -13.43 15.61
N ALA A 65 3.76 -14.43 15.50
CA ALA A 65 5.20 -14.23 15.43
C ALA A 65 5.63 -13.40 14.20
N GLY A 66 4.99 -13.59 13.04
CA GLY A 66 5.26 -12.81 11.85
C GLY A 66 4.83 -11.34 11.98
N LEU A 67 3.66 -11.11 12.55
CA LEU A 67 3.16 -9.77 12.86
C LEU A 67 4.08 -9.06 13.85
N GLU A 68 4.53 -9.76 14.88
CA GLU A 68 5.45 -9.20 15.86
C GLU A 68 6.80 -8.85 15.24
N ARG A 69 7.38 -9.72 14.41
CA ARG A 69 8.58 -9.38 13.63
C ARG A 69 8.39 -8.15 12.75
N CYS A 70 7.22 -8.00 12.11
CA CYS A 70 6.93 -6.81 11.30
C CYS A 70 6.86 -5.54 12.16
N ARG A 71 6.33 -5.62 13.38
CA ARG A 71 6.26 -4.49 14.33
C ARG A 71 7.64 -4.15 14.89
N SER A 72 8.42 -5.17 15.24
CA SER A 72 9.74 -5.07 15.85
C SER A 72 10.86 -4.85 14.84
N ALA A 73 10.55 -4.68 13.55
CA ALA A 73 11.51 -4.38 12.49
C ALA A 73 11.53 -2.86 12.19
N PRO A 74 12.09 -2.00 13.06
CA PRO A 74 12.44 -0.66 12.64
C PRO A 74 13.45 -0.77 11.50
N ARG A 75 13.21 -0.02 10.43
CA ARG A 75 14.04 -0.04 9.22
C ARG A 75 15.47 0.43 9.54
N LYS A 76 16.41 0.08 8.67
CA LYS A 76 17.87 0.35 8.76
C LYS A 76 18.26 1.76 9.25
N HIS A 77 17.43 2.76 9.00
CA HIS A 77 17.47 4.06 9.67
C HIS A 77 16.28 4.11 10.64
N GLY A 78 16.53 3.73 11.90
CA GLY A 78 15.51 3.59 12.94
C GLY A 78 14.83 4.91 13.34
N ALA A 79 14.15 4.95 14.49
CA ALA A 79 13.44 6.13 15.03
C ALA A 79 12.16 6.56 14.27
N ARG A 80 11.47 5.61 13.64
CA ARG A 80 10.16 5.83 12.99
C ARG A 80 8.97 5.41 13.85
N ASP A 81 9.22 4.85 15.04
CA ASP A 81 8.15 4.49 15.98
C ASP A 81 7.48 5.73 16.58
N ALA A 82 6.33 5.50 17.22
CA ALA A 82 5.52 6.58 17.78
C ALA A 82 6.27 7.38 18.85
N LYS A 83 7.07 6.70 19.69
CA LYS A 83 7.83 7.34 20.78
C LYS A 83 8.94 8.23 20.23
N ALA A 84 9.69 7.76 19.25
CA ALA A 84 10.74 8.52 18.58
C ALA A 84 10.18 9.75 17.86
N ARG A 85 9.02 9.62 17.20
CA ARG A 85 8.31 10.76 16.59
C ARG A 85 7.86 11.80 17.61
N ALA A 86 7.32 11.36 18.76
CA ALA A 86 6.93 12.26 19.85
C ALA A 86 8.14 13.00 20.44
N GLN A 87 9.25 12.29 20.69
CA GLN A 87 10.49 12.89 21.17
C GLN A 87 11.05 13.91 20.17
N ALA A 88 11.00 13.62 18.87
CA ALA A 88 11.42 14.56 17.84
C ALA A 88 10.55 15.83 17.82
N LYS A 89 9.23 15.71 18.04
CA LYS A 89 8.31 16.86 18.18
C LYS A 89 8.68 17.73 19.38
N LEU A 90 8.84 17.13 20.55
CA LEU A 90 9.24 17.85 21.77
C LEU A 90 10.58 18.60 21.59
N ARG A 91 11.56 17.96 20.94
CA ARG A 91 12.84 18.61 20.62
C ARG A 91 12.67 19.77 19.64
N GLY A 92 11.76 19.66 18.68
CA GLY A 92 11.41 20.74 17.76
C GLY A 92 10.79 21.92 18.49
N GLU A 93 9.84 21.66 19.39
CA GLU A 93 9.18 22.67 20.22
C GLU A 93 10.18 23.37 21.14
N ALA A 94 11.01 22.62 21.87
CA ALA A 94 12.05 23.18 22.72
C ALA A 94 13.06 24.05 21.94
N ARG A 95 13.39 23.66 20.70
CA ARG A 95 14.23 24.50 19.84
C ARG A 95 13.51 25.78 19.41
N ALA A 96 12.22 25.72 19.15
CA ALA A 96 11.43 26.90 18.78
C ALA A 96 11.32 27.87 19.96
N THR A 97 11.07 27.37 21.18
CA THR A 97 11.01 28.19 22.38
C THR A 97 12.35 28.85 22.69
N LEU A 98 13.45 28.10 22.61
CA LEU A 98 14.80 28.64 22.81
C LEU A 98 15.12 29.77 21.82
N ARG A 99 14.81 29.60 20.53
CA ARG A 99 15.01 30.65 19.52
C ARG A 99 14.22 31.91 19.82
N GLU A 100 13.02 31.76 20.37
CA GLU A 100 12.17 32.91 20.71
C GLU A 100 12.72 33.67 21.93
N LEU A 101 13.15 32.93 22.95
CA LEU A 101 13.81 33.51 24.12
C LEU A 101 15.11 34.23 23.74
N GLU A 102 15.92 33.64 22.86
CA GLU A 102 17.16 34.25 22.34
C GLU A 102 16.88 35.60 21.66
N LYS A 103 15.80 35.71 20.86
CA LYS A 103 15.41 36.98 20.22
C LYS A 103 14.99 38.04 21.23
N MET A 104 14.22 37.66 22.25
CA MET A 104 13.78 38.58 23.29
C MET A 104 14.97 39.15 24.07
N LEU A 105 15.93 38.29 24.43
CA LEU A 105 17.15 38.70 25.14
C LEU A 105 18.07 39.56 24.26
N ALA A 106 18.19 39.26 22.97
CA ALA A 106 19.00 40.05 22.04
C ALA A 106 18.43 41.46 21.76
N GLY A 107 17.12 41.67 21.96
CA GLY A 107 16.45 42.97 21.76
C GLY A 107 16.32 43.84 23.01
N GLY A 108 16.79 43.39 24.18
CA GLY A 108 16.58 44.07 25.47
C GLY A 108 17.78 44.86 26.01
N GLY A 109 18.68 45.33 25.14
CA GLY A 109 19.85 46.12 25.54
C GLY A 109 19.78 47.57 25.05
N ASP A 110 19.18 48.43 25.88
CA ASP A 110 19.33 49.90 25.86
C ASP A 110 19.99 50.35 27.17
#